data_AF-A0A194V071-F1
#
_entry.id   AF-A0A194V071-F1
#
_cell.length_a   1.000
_cell.length_b   1.000
_cell.length_c   1.000
_cell.angle_alpha   90.00
_cell.angle_beta   90.00
_cell.angle_gamma   90.00
#
_symmetry.space_group_name_H-M   'P 1'
#
loop_
_entity.id
_entity.type
_entity.pdbx_description
1 polymer ?
#
loop_
_entity_poly.entity_id
_entity_poly.type
_entity_poly.pdbx_seq_one_letter_code
_entity_poly.pdbx_strand_id
1 'polypeptide(L)'
;MPLKRKASSRTHFTTPKDGSAGQSPASPAQGEPEQGLHELPDRIAVPYVTAVVDWRDFRSDSFTFGAHWSQNRKKVFFKIRASVALKDDPNDTSIYLQIPSDSIEWLSVFPPNPILGPDLYTFRFFLIRRPTLVFPNIPEMCVGSDLASEETLKAFKIIARELEFTVYAVIPPKLSSPTQLTSLGDAVSHGAVSSLGTRKGLHSLYSGRGGREVEGDIILRNKEDQSEVQDSDLEPASKRRRRCSRLSIVQSVNDSDTAAASDGPPAVWNESTVCALLQESEARI
;
A
#
# COMPACT_ATOMS: atom_id res chain seq x y z
N MET A 1 -67.36 30.26 -47.62
CA MET A 1 -67.59 31.45 -46.77
C MET A 1 -66.28 32.23 -46.66
N PRO A 2 -66.18 33.44 -47.23
CA PRO A 2 -64.98 34.27 -47.18
C PRO A 2 -65.07 35.39 -46.13
N LEU A 3 -63.95 35.79 -45.53
CA LEU A 3 -63.82 37.11 -44.89
C LEU A 3 -62.62 37.87 -45.46
N LYS A 4 -62.94 38.89 -46.26
CA LYS A 4 -62.01 39.94 -46.71
C LYS A 4 -62.03 41.10 -45.72
N ARG A 5 -60.87 41.73 -45.48
CA ARG A 5 -60.60 43.20 -45.47
C ARG A 5 -59.11 43.38 -45.08
N LYS A 6 -58.26 44.03 -45.88
CA LYS A 6 -58.10 45.49 -46.14
C LYS A 6 -57.66 46.26 -44.87
N ALA A 7 -56.73 47.23 -44.90
CA ALA A 7 -55.79 47.75 -45.93
C ALA A 7 -54.82 48.80 -45.29
N SER A 8 -54.08 49.56 -46.13
CA SER A 8 -53.22 50.75 -45.87
C SER A 8 -51.81 50.47 -45.32
N SER A 9 -50.68 50.88 -45.93
CA SER A 9 -50.22 52.13 -46.62
C SER A 9 -49.28 52.92 -45.68
N ARG A 10 -47.94 52.88 -45.80
CA ARG A 10 -47.01 53.40 -46.84
C ARG A 10 -46.58 54.87 -46.61
N THR A 11 -45.31 55.07 -46.21
CA THR A 11 -44.32 56.17 -46.52
C THR A 11 -43.16 56.06 -45.52
N HIS A 12 -41.88 55.83 -45.87
CA HIS A 12 -40.85 56.59 -46.64
C HIS A 12 -39.94 57.49 -45.76
N PHE A 13 -38.65 57.58 -46.15
CA PHE A 13 -37.54 58.41 -45.58
C PHE A 13 -36.95 57.92 -44.22
N THR A 14 -35.64 57.96 -43.91
CA THR A 14 -34.41 58.45 -44.61
C THR A 14 -33.16 57.66 -44.17
N THR A 15 -32.08 57.63 -44.97
CA THR A 15 -30.71 57.26 -44.53
C THR A 15 -29.95 58.47 -43.98
N PRO A 16 -29.09 58.27 -42.95
CA PRO A 16 -27.62 58.32 -43.15
C PRO A 16 -26.91 57.13 -42.44
N LYS A 17 -25.84 56.51 -42.96
CA LYS A 17 -24.48 56.96 -43.36
C LYS A 17 -23.46 56.79 -42.20
N ASP A 18 -22.44 55.96 -42.47
CA ASP A 18 -21.16 55.76 -41.77
C ASP A 18 -21.15 55.33 -40.29
N GLY A 19 -20.42 54.25 -39.95
CA GLY A 19 -20.02 53.99 -38.56
C GLY A 19 -19.62 52.55 -38.19
N SER A 20 -18.31 52.32 -38.04
CA SER A 20 -17.66 51.23 -37.29
C SER A 20 -17.84 49.76 -37.70
N ALA A 21 -16.69 49.15 -38.01
CA ALA A 21 -16.51 47.70 -37.95
C ALA A 21 -16.59 47.20 -36.50
N GLY A 22 -17.40 46.17 -36.27
CA GLY A 22 -17.45 45.40 -35.04
C GLY A 22 -17.50 43.92 -35.37
N GLN A 23 -16.35 43.36 -35.77
CA GLN A 23 -16.23 41.90 -35.87
C GLN A 23 -16.30 41.32 -34.46
N SER A 24 -17.44 40.73 -34.10
CA SER A 24 -17.52 39.84 -32.96
C SER A 24 -16.53 38.69 -33.19
N PRO A 25 -15.52 38.48 -32.34
CA PRO A 25 -14.69 37.30 -32.45
C PRO A 25 -15.58 36.08 -32.18
N ALA A 26 -15.62 35.15 -33.13
CA ALA A 26 -16.20 33.84 -32.87
C ALA A 26 -15.41 33.22 -31.72
N SER A 27 -16.08 32.90 -30.61
CA SER A 27 -15.47 32.15 -29.52
C SER A 27 -14.88 30.87 -30.09
N PRO A 28 -13.55 30.64 -29.97
CA PRO A 28 -13.02 29.32 -30.23
C PRO A 28 -13.75 28.38 -29.28
N ALA A 29 -14.36 27.33 -29.82
CA ALA A 29 -14.68 26.19 -28.99
C ALA A 29 -13.33 25.68 -28.46
N GLN A 30 -13.04 25.96 -27.18
CA GLN A 30 -12.07 25.18 -26.45
C GLN A 30 -12.62 23.77 -26.44
N GLY A 31 -12.18 22.95 -27.41
CA GLY A 31 -12.17 21.52 -27.18
C GLY A 31 -11.43 21.33 -25.87
N GLU A 32 -12.09 20.69 -24.91
CA GLU A 32 -11.37 20.12 -23.78
C GLU A 32 -10.21 19.32 -24.38
N PRO A 33 -8.98 19.47 -23.87
CA PRO A 33 -8.00 18.45 -24.14
C PRO A 33 -8.61 17.18 -23.54
N GLU A 34 -9.14 16.30 -24.38
CA GLU A 34 -9.28 14.90 -24.03
C GLU A 34 -7.86 14.44 -23.72
N GLN A 35 -7.49 14.58 -22.45
CA GLN A 35 -6.23 14.11 -21.90
C GLN A 35 -6.23 12.63 -22.25
N GLY A 36 -5.40 12.27 -23.23
CA GLY A 36 -5.41 10.95 -23.82
C GLY A 36 -5.17 9.95 -22.72
N LEU A 37 -6.26 9.35 -22.23
CA LEU A 37 -6.23 8.36 -21.18
C LEU A 37 -5.54 7.16 -21.81
N HIS A 38 -4.21 7.09 -21.62
CA HIS A 38 -3.34 6.17 -22.33
C HIS A 38 -3.95 4.78 -22.24
N GLU A 39 -4.34 4.23 -23.39
CA GLU A 39 -5.18 3.04 -23.44
C GLU A 39 -4.49 1.92 -22.67
N LEU A 40 -5.16 1.48 -21.58
CA LEU A 40 -4.61 0.45 -20.71
C LEU A 40 -4.31 -0.79 -21.55
N PRO A 41 -3.15 -1.44 -21.38
CA PRO A 41 -2.85 -2.67 -22.09
C PRO A 41 -3.85 -3.76 -21.71
N ASP A 42 -4.13 -4.68 -22.65
CA ASP A 42 -5.00 -5.86 -22.46
C ASP A 42 -4.71 -6.62 -21.16
N ARG A 43 -3.41 -6.70 -20.82
CA ARG A 43 -2.89 -7.45 -19.69
C ARG A 43 -1.53 -6.91 -19.26
N ILE A 44 -1.32 -6.84 -17.95
CA ILE A 44 0.03 -6.77 -17.34
C ILE A 44 0.16 -7.99 -16.44
N ALA A 45 1.35 -8.60 -16.42
CA ALA A 45 1.63 -9.75 -15.57
C ALA A 45 3.09 -9.69 -15.11
N VAL A 46 3.33 -8.92 -14.05
CA VAL A 46 4.56 -8.96 -13.26
C VAL A 46 4.45 -10.19 -12.35
N PRO A 47 5.21 -11.28 -12.60
CA PRO A 47 5.29 -12.42 -11.70
C PRO A 47 5.90 -12.00 -10.36
N TYR A 48 5.99 -12.91 -9.39
CA TYR A 48 6.74 -12.66 -8.16
C TYR A 48 8.22 -12.42 -8.46
N VAL A 49 8.62 -11.16 -8.52
CA VAL A 49 10.01 -10.69 -8.65
C VAL A 49 10.57 -10.30 -7.29
N THR A 50 11.90 -10.26 -7.14
CA THR A 50 12.57 -9.74 -5.94
C THR A 50 12.11 -8.32 -5.65
N ALA A 51 11.77 -8.05 -4.40
CA ALA A 51 11.32 -6.74 -3.97
C ALA A 51 11.79 -6.39 -2.55
N VAL A 52 12.05 -5.11 -2.36
CA VAL A 52 12.34 -4.54 -1.04
C VAL A 52 11.16 -3.65 -0.66
N VAL A 53 10.60 -3.87 0.53
CA VAL A 53 9.49 -3.05 1.05
C VAL A 53 10.04 -2.13 2.12
N ASP A 54 9.57 -0.89 2.08
CA ASP A 54 10.01 0.22 2.92
C ASP A 54 8.78 0.93 3.51
N TRP A 55 8.77 1.10 4.82
CA TRP A 55 7.66 1.70 5.56
C TRP A 55 8.19 2.45 6.79
N ARG A 56 7.94 3.76 6.83
CA ARG A 56 8.46 4.68 7.86
C ARG A 56 9.99 4.64 7.93
N ASP A 57 10.54 3.99 8.95
CA ASP A 57 11.97 3.85 9.23
C ASP A 57 12.46 2.38 9.11
N PHE A 58 11.62 1.49 8.58
CA PHE A 58 11.87 0.06 8.47
C PHE A 58 11.89 -0.40 7.02
N ARG A 59 12.88 -1.24 6.69
CA ARG A 59 13.10 -1.79 5.36
C ARG A 59 13.37 -3.29 5.47
N SER A 60 12.85 -4.09 4.54
CA SER A 60 13.14 -5.52 4.48
C SER A 60 13.11 -6.03 3.03
N ASP A 61 14.07 -6.90 2.74
CA ASP A 61 14.45 -7.44 1.43
C ASP A 61 14.04 -8.92 1.24
N SER A 62 13.46 -9.56 2.26
CA SER A 62 12.99 -10.96 2.22
C SER A 62 11.67 -11.13 1.44
N PHE A 63 11.35 -10.20 0.55
CA PHE A 63 10.05 -10.09 -0.12
C PHE A 63 10.13 -10.29 -1.63
N THR A 64 8.99 -10.73 -2.17
CA THR A 64 8.74 -10.76 -3.60
C THR A 64 7.43 -10.04 -3.92
N PHE A 65 7.41 -9.28 -5.00
CA PHE A 65 6.26 -8.49 -5.44
C PHE A 65 5.69 -9.05 -6.74
N GLY A 66 4.37 -9.16 -6.83
CA GLY A 66 3.66 -9.52 -8.06
C GLY A 66 2.49 -8.57 -8.30
N ALA A 67 2.34 -8.14 -9.56
CA ALA A 67 1.31 -7.20 -10.00
C ALA A 67 0.67 -7.70 -11.29
N HIS A 68 -0.66 -7.79 -11.33
CA HIS A 68 -1.36 -8.35 -12.48
C HIS A 68 -2.62 -7.56 -12.81
N TRP A 69 -2.79 -7.24 -14.08
CA TRP A 69 -3.93 -6.52 -14.64
C TRP A 69 -4.57 -7.34 -15.77
N SER A 70 -5.89 -7.24 -15.94
CA SER A 70 -6.61 -7.78 -17.09
C SER A 70 -7.78 -6.87 -17.49
N GLN A 71 -7.69 -6.26 -18.68
CA GLN A 71 -8.70 -5.37 -19.25
C GLN A 71 -10.04 -6.09 -19.43
N ASN A 72 -10.04 -7.33 -19.93
CA ASN A 72 -11.22 -8.19 -20.06
C ASN A 72 -12.04 -8.37 -18.78
N ARG A 73 -11.41 -8.22 -17.60
CA ARG A 73 -12.07 -8.34 -16.30
C ARG A 73 -12.17 -7.00 -15.57
N LYS A 74 -11.56 -5.94 -16.11
CA LYS A 74 -11.23 -4.67 -15.45
C LYS A 74 -10.66 -4.88 -14.05
N LYS A 75 -9.77 -5.86 -13.89
CA LYS A 75 -9.25 -6.30 -12.58
C LYS A 75 -7.75 -6.21 -12.46
N VAL A 76 -7.31 -5.53 -11.42
CA VAL A 76 -5.92 -5.54 -10.96
C VAL A 76 -5.82 -6.26 -9.60
N PHE A 77 -4.67 -6.88 -9.35
CA PHE A 77 -4.28 -7.32 -8.03
C PHE A 77 -2.78 -7.11 -7.80
N PHE A 78 -2.43 -6.69 -6.59
CA PHE A 78 -1.06 -6.54 -6.11
C PHE A 78 -0.85 -7.48 -4.93
N LYS A 79 0.31 -8.15 -4.89
CA LYS A 79 0.67 -9.10 -3.84
C LYS A 79 2.13 -8.97 -3.46
N ILE A 80 2.40 -8.87 -2.18
CA ILE A 80 3.73 -9.08 -1.60
C ILE A 80 3.74 -10.48 -0.98
N ARG A 81 4.84 -11.21 -1.12
CA ARG A 81 5.02 -12.59 -0.62
C ARG A 81 6.39 -12.73 0.02
N ALA A 82 6.45 -13.37 1.19
CA ALA A 82 7.68 -13.96 1.72
C ALA A 82 7.54 -15.48 1.79
N SER A 83 8.69 -16.15 1.82
CA SER A 83 8.80 -17.50 2.37
C SER A 83 9.19 -17.38 3.84
N VAL A 84 8.55 -18.15 4.71
CA VAL A 84 8.90 -18.24 6.13
C VAL A 84 8.89 -19.70 6.56
N ALA A 85 9.91 -20.11 7.31
CA ALA A 85 9.90 -21.40 7.97
C ALA A 85 9.02 -21.27 9.22
N LEU A 86 7.94 -22.05 9.26
CA LEU A 86 6.96 -21.99 10.34
C LEU A 86 7.24 -23.10 11.35
N LYS A 87 6.98 -22.81 12.62
CA LYS A 87 7.01 -23.83 13.64
C LYS A 87 6.06 -24.98 13.26
N ASP A 88 6.58 -26.20 13.37
CA ASP A 88 5.90 -27.45 13.05
C ASP A 88 5.51 -27.64 11.56
N ASP A 89 5.99 -26.80 10.62
CA ASP A 89 6.05 -27.13 9.19
C ASP A 89 7.49 -27.48 8.77
N PRO A 90 7.75 -28.66 8.19
CA PRO A 90 9.06 -28.97 7.62
C PRO A 90 9.35 -28.20 6.32
N ASN A 91 8.38 -27.46 5.77
CA ASN A 91 8.54 -26.70 4.53
C ASN A 91 8.35 -25.20 4.72
N ASP A 92 9.20 -24.46 4.01
CA ASP A 92 9.03 -23.06 3.65
C ASP A 92 7.60 -22.73 3.22
N THR A 93 6.91 -21.95 4.05
CA THR A 93 5.51 -21.59 3.85
C THR A 93 5.41 -20.17 3.33
N SER A 94 4.73 -20.00 2.20
CA SER A 94 4.55 -18.70 1.58
C SER A 94 3.40 -17.92 2.21
N ILE A 95 3.70 -16.84 2.91
CA ILE A 95 2.71 -15.87 3.40
C ILE A 95 2.51 -14.75 2.37
N TYR A 96 1.33 -14.15 2.35
CA TYR A 96 0.96 -13.12 1.37
C TYR A 96 0.35 -11.88 2.02
N LEU A 97 0.69 -10.71 1.50
CA LEU A 97 0.00 -9.45 1.75
C LEU A 97 -0.70 -9.10 0.44
N GLN A 98 -2.03 -9.09 0.47
CA GLN A 98 -2.84 -8.75 -0.68
C GLN A 98 -3.28 -7.29 -0.53
N ILE A 99 -3.08 -6.51 -1.59
CA ILE A 99 -3.45 -5.09 -1.64
C ILE A 99 -4.57 -4.98 -2.68
N PRO A 100 -5.85 -4.96 -2.26
CA PRO A 100 -6.98 -4.81 -3.18
C PRO A 100 -6.95 -3.43 -3.85
N SER A 101 -7.32 -3.34 -5.13
CA SER A 101 -7.32 -2.03 -5.81
C SER A 101 -8.34 -1.05 -5.23
N ASP A 102 -9.43 -1.57 -4.67
CA ASP A 102 -10.45 -0.82 -3.94
C ASP A 102 -10.02 -0.45 -2.51
N SER A 103 -8.80 -0.79 -2.10
CA SER A 103 -8.17 -0.29 -0.87
C SER A 103 -7.15 0.82 -1.13
N ILE A 104 -6.78 1.07 -2.40
CA ILE A 104 -5.79 2.07 -2.81
C ILE A 104 -6.49 3.40 -3.05
N GLU A 105 -6.00 4.46 -2.43
CA GLU A 105 -6.37 5.84 -2.73
C GLU A 105 -5.55 6.36 -3.92
N TRP A 106 -4.24 6.11 -3.86
CA TRP A 106 -3.27 6.62 -4.83
C TRP A 106 -2.09 5.66 -4.98
N LEU A 107 -1.66 5.44 -6.21
CA LEU A 107 -0.51 4.60 -6.55
C LEU A 107 0.42 5.35 -7.50
N SER A 108 1.53 5.86 -6.96
CA SER A 108 2.62 6.41 -7.79
C SER A 108 3.55 5.29 -8.22
N VAL A 109 3.78 5.18 -9.53
CA VAL A 109 4.73 4.25 -10.12
C VAL A 109 5.83 5.03 -10.82
N PHE A 110 7.03 5.01 -10.23
CA PHE A 110 8.19 5.66 -10.81
C PHE A 110 8.94 4.66 -11.72
N PRO A 111 9.30 5.07 -12.95
CA PRO A 111 10.05 4.22 -13.88
C PRO A 111 11.49 3.98 -13.36
N PRO A 112 12.25 3.04 -13.97
CA PRO A 112 13.57 2.70 -13.48
C PRO A 112 14.53 3.88 -13.49
N ASN A 113 15.15 4.13 -12.33
CA ASN A 113 16.19 5.13 -12.20
C ASN A 113 17.55 4.46 -12.39
N PRO A 114 18.36 4.82 -13.41
CA PRO A 114 19.66 4.19 -13.66
C PRO A 114 20.67 4.35 -12.50
N ILE A 115 20.42 5.26 -11.55
CA ILE A 115 21.20 5.40 -10.31
C ILE A 115 20.86 4.27 -9.32
N LEU A 116 19.59 3.88 -9.21
CA LEU A 116 19.10 2.86 -8.27
C LEU A 116 19.17 1.44 -8.85
N GLY A 117 19.02 1.31 -10.16
CA GLY A 117 19.10 0.05 -10.90
C GLY A 117 18.32 0.16 -12.22
N PRO A 118 18.84 -0.38 -13.35
CA PRO A 118 18.23 -0.21 -14.67
C PRO A 118 16.83 -0.84 -14.78
N ASP A 119 16.51 -1.79 -13.91
CA ASP A 119 15.24 -2.52 -13.88
C ASP A 119 14.44 -2.25 -12.57
N LEU A 120 14.88 -1.32 -11.71
CA LEU A 120 14.26 -1.08 -10.40
C LEU A 120 13.11 -0.07 -10.46
N TYR A 121 11.88 -0.57 -10.39
CA TYR A 121 10.67 0.25 -10.27
C TYR A 121 10.34 0.58 -8.83
N THR A 122 9.78 1.76 -8.59
CA THR A 122 9.28 2.16 -7.26
C THR A 122 7.77 2.33 -7.30
N PHE A 123 7.06 1.54 -6.49
CA PHE A 123 5.61 1.61 -6.31
C PHE A 123 5.31 2.19 -4.91
N ARG A 124 4.83 3.44 -4.84
CA ARG A 124 4.41 4.06 -3.58
C ARG A 124 2.89 3.95 -3.45
N PHE A 125 2.45 3.20 -2.46
CA PHE A 125 1.04 2.94 -2.16
C PHE A 125 0.55 3.89 -1.09
N PHE A 126 -0.58 4.55 -1.35
CA PHE A 126 -1.39 5.23 -0.33
C PHE A 126 -2.78 4.58 -0.33
N LEU A 127 -3.27 4.22 0.85
CA LEU A 127 -4.42 3.33 0.99
C LEU A 127 -5.53 3.98 1.82
N ILE A 128 -6.77 3.91 1.33
CA ILE A 128 -7.97 4.20 2.12
C ILE A 128 -8.32 3.06 3.09
N ARG A 129 -7.83 1.84 2.83
CA ARG A 129 -8.04 0.65 3.67
C ARG A 129 -6.81 -0.23 3.71
N ARG A 130 -6.57 -0.85 4.87
CA ARG A 130 -5.37 -1.63 5.13
C ARG A 130 -5.26 -2.87 4.24
N PRO A 131 -4.03 -3.34 3.94
CA PRO A 131 -3.83 -4.60 3.23
C PRO A 131 -4.38 -5.81 4.01
N THR A 132 -4.68 -6.88 3.27
CA THR A 132 -5.13 -8.15 3.85
C THR A 132 -3.96 -9.11 3.97
N LEU A 133 -3.62 -9.51 5.20
CA LEU A 133 -2.64 -10.55 5.47
C LEU A 133 -3.27 -11.93 5.28
N VAL A 134 -2.58 -12.81 4.55
CA VAL A 134 -3.03 -14.19 4.29
C VAL A 134 -1.95 -15.17 4.69
N PHE A 135 -2.30 -16.07 5.62
CA PHE A 135 -1.41 -17.04 6.26
C PHE A 135 -2.15 -18.38 6.49
N PRO A 136 -1.48 -19.47 6.90
CA PRO A 136 -2.15 -20.76 7.17
C PRO A 136 -3.26 -20.64 8.20
N ASN A 137 -4.36 -21.39 8.03
CA ASN A 137 -5.47 -21.40 8.98
C ASN A 137 -5.19 -22.24 10.26
N ILE A 138 -3.99 -22.12 10.83
CA ILE A 138 -3.55 -22.85 12.03
C ILE A 138 -2.80 -21.84 12.94
N PRO A 139 -3.40 -21.42 14.07
CA PRO A 139 -2.81 -20.39 14.95
C PRO A 139 -1.45 -20.78 15.52
N GLU A 140 -1.26 -22.05 15.85
CA GLU A 140 -0.01 -22.59 16.43
C GLU A 140 1.18 -22.46 15.46
N MET A 141 0.92 -22.55 14.15
CA MET A 141 1.91 -22.39 13.10
C MET A 141 2.19 -20.93 12.73
N CYS A 142 1.58 -19.94 13.42
CA CYS A 142 1.78 -18.51 13.14
C CYS A 142 3.03 -17.91 13.84
N VAL A 143 4.02 -18.77 14.12
CA VAL A 143 5.29 -18.50 14.81
C VAL A 143 6.42 -19.00 13.89
N GLY A 144 7.49 -18.22 13.74
CA GLY A 144 8.66 -18.65 12.96
C GLY A 144 9.40 -19.79 13.66
N SER A 145 10.01 -20.70 12.90
CA SER A 145 10.93 -21.71 13.45
C SER A 145 12.30 -21.13 13.81
N ASP A 146 12.65 -19.99 13.21
CA ASP A 146 13.90 -19.24 13.41
C ASP A 146 13.63 -17.73 13.49
N LEU A 147 14.67 -16.99 13.90
CA LEU A 147 14.62 -15.54 14.11
C LEU A 147 14.26 -14.78 12.82
N ALA A 148 14.81 -15.16 11.67
CA ALA A 148 14.58 -14.47 10.41
C ALA A 148 13.12 -14.62 9.93
N SER A 149 12.54 -15.81 10.13
CA SER A 149 11.14 -16.11 9.86
C SER A 149 10.21 -15.39 10.83
N GLU A 150 10.58 -15.29 12.12
CA GLU A 150 9.83 -14.50 13.12
C GLU A 150 9.87 -12.99 12.81
N GLU A 151 11.04 -12.45 12.46
CA GLU A 151 11.20 -11.05 12.03
C GLU A 151 10.42 -10.75 10.75
N THR A 152 10.43 -11.66 9.77
CA THR A 152 9.65 -11.54 8.54
C THR A 152 8.13 -11.59 8.82
N LEU A 153 7.67 -12.49 9.69
CA LEU A 153 6.27 -12.52 10.15
C LEU A 153 5.88 -11.25 10.89
N LYS A 154 6.78 -10.70 11.71
CA LYS A 154 6.59 -9.43 12.44
C LYS A 154 6.53 -8.25 11.47
N ALA A 155 7.40 -8.20 10.47
CA ALA A 155 7.37 -7.19 9.40
C ALA A 155 6.05 -7.22 8.63
N PHE A 156 5.60 -8.39 8.16
CA PHE A 156 4.28 -8.54 7.52
C PHE A 156 3.13 -8.06 8.41
N LYS A 157 3.14 -8.39 9.71
CA LYS A 157 2.13 -7.93 10.67
C LYS A 157 2.16 -6.41 10.89
N ILE A 158 3.32 -5.75 10.71
CA ILE A 158 3.45 -4.29 10.77
C ILE A 158 2.99 -3.65 9.45
N ILE A 159 3.51 -4.07 8.30
CA ILE A 159 3.14 -3.53 6.98
C ILE A 159 1.62 -3.68 6.74
N ALA A 160 1.01 -4.78 7.18
CA ALA A 160 -0.44 -4.97 7.12
C ALA A 160 -1.25 -3.92 7.91
N ARG A 161 -0.64 -3.20 8.85
CA ARG A 161 -1.27 -2.13 9.64
C ARG A 161 -1.02 -0.74 9.05
N GLU A 162 -0.13 -0.60 8.08
CA GLU A 162 0.19 0.67 7.43
C GLU A 162 -0.82 1.01 6.33
N LEU A 163 -1.04 2.31 6.13
CA LEU A 163 -1.80 2.87 5.01
C LEU A 163 -0.88 3.49 3.94
N GLU A 164 0.41 3.65 4.24
CA GLU A 164 1.41 4.12 3.29
C GLU A 164 2.66 3.23 3.39
N PHE A 165 3.16 2.76 2.25
CA PHE A 165 4.45 2.09 2.12
C PHE A 165 4.95 2.12 0.67
N THR A 166 6.25 1.89 0.51
CA THR A 166 6.91 1.85 -0.79
C THR A 166 7.42 0.44 -1.08
N VAL A 167 7.26 -0.01 -2.32
CA VAL A 167 7.80 -1.28 -2.82
C VAL A 167 8.77 -0.99 -3.96
N TYR A 168 10.03 -1.31 -3.75
CA TYR A 168 11.07 -1.29 -4.78
C TYR A 168 11.15 -2.69 -5.40
N ALA A 169 10.82 -2.84 -6.68
CA ALA A 169 10.73 -4.14 -7.34
C ALA A 169 11.60 -4.18 -8.61
N VAL A 170 12.40 -5.23 -8.75
CA VAL A 170 13.25 -5.44 -9.93
C VAL A 170 12.39 -6.09 -11.02
N ILE A 171 11.94 -5.32 -12.01
CA ILE A 171 11.06 -5.79 -13.08
C ILE A 171 11.78 -5.70 -14.43
N PRO A 172 12.31 -6.83 -14.94
CA PRO A 172 12.90 -6.90 -16.27
C PRO A 172 12.01 -6.28 -17.37
N PRO A 173 12.57 -5.46 -18.29
CA PRO A 173 11.82 -4.79 -19.37
C PRO A 173 11.02 -5.72 -20.30
N LYS A 174 11.32 -7.02 -20.26
CA LYS A 174 10.61 -8.08 -21.00
C LYS A 174 9.22 -8.40 -20.43
N LEU A 175 8.94 -8.02 -19.18
CA LEU A 175 7.70 -8.35 -18.46
C LEU A 175 6.63 -7.25 -18.58
N SER A 176 7.07 -5.99 -18.63
CA SER A 176 6.22 -4.81 -18.78
C SER A 176 7.05 -3.59 -19.19
N SER A 177 6.51 -2.73 -20.05
CA SER A 177 7.17 -1.45 -20.36
C SER A 177 6.92 -0.42 -19.25
N PRO A 178 7.78 0.62 -19.11
CA PRO A 178 7.58 1.66 -18.12
C PRO A 178 6.22 2.35 -18.25
N THR A 179 5.82 2.69 -19.47
CA THR A 179 4.52 3.32 -19.76
C THR A 179 3.34 2.46 -19.29
N GLN A 180 3.38 1.13 -19.49
CA GLN A 180 2.32 0.24 -19.05
C GLN A 180 2.15 0.25 -17.51
N LEU A 181 3.26 0.28 -16.77
CA LEU A 181 3.22 0.32 -15.31
C LEU A 181 2.79 1.68 -14.77
N THR A 182 3.23 2.79 -15.38
CA THR A 182 2.75 4.14 -15.04
C THR A 182 1.25 4.28 -15.33
N SER A 183 0.77 3.93 -16.52
CA SER A 183 -0.66 3.98 -16.85
C SER A 183 -1.51 3.05 -15.98
N LEU A 184 -0.96 1.94 -15.47
CA LEU A 184 -1.63 1.12 -14.45
C LEU A 184 -1.74 1.87 -13.10
N GLY A 185 -0.68 2.56 -12.68
CA GLY A 185 -0.70 3.43 -11.49
C GLY A 185 -1.74 4.54 -11.59
N ASP A 186 -1.79 5.21 -12.74
CA ASP A 186 -2.80 6.24 -13.03
C ASP A 186 -4.21 5.64 -12.98
N ALA A 187 -4.46 4.51 -13.65
CA ALA A 187 -5.77 3.87 -13.66
C ALA A 187 -6.24 3.34 -12.30
N VAL A 188 -5.30 2.90 -11.44
CA VAL A 188 -5.57 2.57 -10.04
C VAL A 188 -6.00 3.82 -9.28
N SER A 189 -5.21 4.89 -9.37
CA SER A 189 -5.43 6.15 -8.65
C SER A 189 -6.73 6.87 -9.05
N HIS A 190 -7.17 6.71 -10.30
CA HIS A 190 -8.45 7.25 -10.79
C HIS A 190 -9.64 6.31 -10.57
N GLY A 191 -9.46 5.17 -9.87
CA GLY A 191 -10.53 4.21 -9.60
C GLY A 191 -11.08 3.49 -10.84
N ALA A 192 -10.35 3.50 -11.97
CA ALA A 192 -10.78 2.90 -13.23
C ALA A 192 -10.72 1.35 -13.23
N VAL A 193 -10.26 0.76 -12.14
CA VAL A 193 -9.98 -0.68 -11.98
C VAL A 193 -10.63 -1.22 -10.71
N SER A 194 -11.15 -2.44 -10.77
CA SER A 194 -11.75 -3.12 -9.61
C SER A 194 -10.85 -4.23 -9.09
N SER A 195 -11.02 -4.64 -7.83
CA SER A 195 -10.23 -5.73 -7.29
C SER A 195 -10.73 -7.11 -7.73
N LEU A 196 -9.79 -8.06 -7.77
CA LEU A 196 -10.14 -9.48 -7.81
C LEU A 196 -10.45 -9.95 -6.38
N GLY A 197 -11.73 -9.98 -6.02
CA GLY A 197 -12.22 -10.44 -4.71
C GLY A 197 -11.50 -11.71 -4.23
N THR A 198 -10.79 -11.57 -3.11
CA THR A 198 -9.67 -12.42 -2.69
C THR A 198 -10.08 -13.83 -2.24
N ARG A 199 -11.34 -13.98 -1.79
CA ARG A 199 -11.89 -15.21 -1.20
C ARG A 199 -11.89 -16.45 -2.10
N LYS A 200 -11.70 -16.31 -3.42
CA LYS A 200 -11.65 -17.47 -4.33
C LYS A 200 -10.30 -18.18 -4.26
N GLY A 201 -10.30 -19.36 -3.64
CA GLY A 201 -9.15 -20.27 -3.61
C GLY A 201 -8.50 -20.43 -2.23
N LEU A 202 -8.92 -19.69 -1.20
CA LEU A 202 -8.37 -19.80 0.16
C LEU A 202 -8.29 -21.25 0.67
N HIS A 203 -9.35 -22.04 0.48
CA HIS A 203 -9.41 -23.46 0.87
C HIS A 203 -8.36 -24.34 0.19
N SER A 204 -7.84 -23.95 -0.99
CA SER A 204 -6.80 -24.69 -1.72
C SER A 204 -5.37 -24.28 -1.34
N LEU A 205 -5.19 -23.18 -0.59
CA LEU A 205 -3.88 -22.75 -0.11
C LEU A 205 -3.33 -23.70 0.96
N TYR A 206 -2.01 -23.64 1.16
CA TYR A 206 -1.30 -24.36 2.22
C TYR A 206 -1.52 -25.89 2.18
N SER A 207 -1.44 -26.46 0.97
CA SER A 207 -1.66 -27.89 0.70
C SER A 207 -3.05 -28.38 1.10
N GLY A 208 -4.07 -27.55 0.91
CA GLY A 208 -5.46 -27.85 1.26
C GLY A 208 -5.83 -27.63 2.74
N ARG A 209 -4.88 -27.20 3.58
CA ARG A 209 -5.16 -26.79 4.98
C ARG A 209 -5.98 -25.49 5.06
N GLY A 210 -6.01 -24.73 3.98
CA GLY A 210 -6.76 -23.49 3.87
C GLY A 210 -5.97 -22.28 4.40
N GLY A 211 -6.17 -21.14 3.74
CA GLY A 211 -5.66 -19.85 4.18
C GLY A 211 -6.68 -19.08 5.01
N ARG A 212 -6.19 -18.38 6.05
CA ARG A 212 -6.94 -17.38 6.81
C ARG A 212 -6.60 -16.00 6.27
N GLU A 213 -7.62 -15.20 6.00
CA GLU A 213 -7.49 -13.76 5.73
C GLU A 213 -7.64 -12.99 7.05
N VAL A 214 -6.77 -12.01 7.30
CA VAL A 214 -6.90 -11.04 8.39
C VAL A 214 -6.57 -9.65 7.85
N GLU A 215 -7.57 -8.78 7.85
CA GLU A 215 -7.43 -7.36 7.53
C GLU A 215 -6.65 -6.65 8.65
N GLY A 216 -5.79 -5.69 8.28
CA GLY A 216 -4.89 -5.00 9.21
C GLY A 216 -5.53 -4.45 10.48
N ASP A 217 -6.78 -3.99 10.38
CA ASP A 217 -7.57 -3.46 11.51
C ASP A 217 -7.78 -4.48 12.63
N ILE A 218 -7.96 -5.75 12.27
CA ILE A 218 -8.17 -6.85 13.23
C ILE A 218 -6.84 -7.18 13.93
N ILE A 219 -5.70 -6.98 13.25
CA ILE A 219 -4.37 -7.24 13.81
C ILE A 219 -4.07 -6.27 14.97
N LEU A 220 -4.62 -5.05 14.99
CA LEU A 220 -4.42 -4.10 16.09
C LEU A 220 -5.04 -4.58 17.41
N ARG A 221 -6.33 -4.94 17.39
CA ARG A 221 -7.15 -5.15 18.61
C ARG A 221 -6.59 -6.23 19.54
N ASN A 222 -6.04 -7.30 18.97
CA ASN A 222 -5.48 -8.42 19.73
C ASN A 222 -4.29 -8.06 20.66
N LYS A 223 -3.76 -6.83 20.61
CA LYS A 223 -2.72 -6.36 21.57
C LYS A 223 -3.29 -5.60 22.77
N GLU A 224 -4.45 -4.98 22.64
CA GLU A 224 -5.03 -4.14 23.71
C GLU A 224 -5.83 -5.02 24.69
N ASP A 225 -6.59 -5.99 24.17
CA ASP A 225 -7.39 -6.95 24.94
C ASP A 225 -6.57 -8.03 25.69
N GLN A 226 -5.23 -8.04 25.56
CA GLN A 226 -4.34 -8.96 26.29
C GLN A 226 -3.50 -8.28 27.39
N SER A 227 -3.69 -6.97 27.62
CA SER A 227 -3.03 -6.22 28.69
C SER A 227 -3.89 -6.00 29.94
N GLU A 228 -5.17 -6.37 29.93
CA GLU A 228 -6.02 -6.39 31.13
C GLU A 228 -6.34 -7.83 31.57
N VAL A 229 -6.46 -8.02 32.88
CA VAL A 229 -6.82 -9.28 33.58
C VAL A 229 -5.72 -10.37 33.65
N GLN A 230 -4.71 -10.13 34.48
CA GLN A 230 -4.56 -10.93 35.72
C GLN A 230 -3.59 -10.26 36.71
N ASP A 231 -4.13 -9.31 37.48
CA ASP A 231 -3.58 -8.97 38.80
C ASP A 231 -4.72 -9.09 39.82
N SER A 232 -4.75 -10.23 40.51
CA SER A 232 -5.74 -10.51 41.55
C SER A 232 -5.07 -11.30 42.67
N ASP A 233 -4.22 -10.59 43.41
CA ASP A 233 -3.75 -10.96 44.74
C ASP A 233 -4.89 -11.48 45.64
N LEU A 234 -4.80 -12.75 46.05
CA LEU A 234 -5.44 -13.25 47.26
C LEU A 234 -4.51 -14.26 47.96
N GLU A 235 -3.54 -13.72 48.69
CA GLU A 235 -2.63 -14.46 49.58
C GLU A 235 -3.33 -14.71 50.95
N PRO A 236 -3.56 -15.96 51.38
CA PRO A 236 -4.14 -16.25 52.68
C PRO A 236 -3.04 -16.39 53.76
N ALA A 237 -2.82 -15.30 54.49
CA ALA A 237 -1.80 -15.17 55.53
C ALA A 237 -1.69 -16.35 56.52
N SER A 238 -0.51 -16.98 56.58
CA SER A 238 -0.16 -18.00 57.58
C SER A 238 1.06 -17.60 58.43
N LYS A 239 0.81 -17.34 59.72
CA LYS A 239 1.78 -16.81 60.68
C LYS A 239 2.92 -17.79 61.02
N ARG A 240 4.18 -17.34 60.95
CA ARG A 240 5.20 -17.77 61.93
C ARG A 240 6.24 -16.69 62.26
N ARG A 241 6.82 -16.78 63.46
CA ARG A 241 7.40 -15.65 64.24
C ARG A 241 8.94 -15.68 64.31
N ARG A 242 9.56 -14.48 64.26
CA ARG A 242 10.84 -14.08 64.93
C ARG A 242 12.10 -14.84 64.43
N ARG A 243 13.36 -14.37 64.48
CA ARG A 243 14.09 -13.16 64.96
C ARG A 243 15.52 -13.22 64.31
N CYS A 244 16.42 -12.22 64.28
CA CYS A 244 16.48 -10.80 64.67
C CYS A 244 17.76 -10.14 64.08
N SER A 245 17.71 -8.87 63.67
CA SER A 245 18.89 -7.94 63.54
C SER A 245 19.93 -8.26 62.43
N ARG A 246 20.60 -7.33 61.74
CA ARG A 246 21.17 -6.03 62.17
C ARG A 246 21.83 -5.28 60.98
N LEU A 247 21.45 -4.01 60.73
CA LEU A 247 22.25 -2.87 60.16
C LEU A 247 22.95 -3.05 58.76
N SER A 248 23.17 -2.03 57.91
CA SER A 248 23.03 -0.55 58.01
C SER A 248 23.26 0.15 56.65
N ILE A 249 22.94 1.47 56.59
CA ILE A 249 23.44 2.49 55.63
C ILE A 249 22.85 2.38 54.21
N VAL A 250 22.00 3.29 53.69
CA VAL A 250 22.05 4.78 53.54
C VAL A 250 22.94 5.23 52.38
N GLN A 251 22.34 5.47 51.20
CA GLN A 251 22.31 6.82 50.59
C GLN A 251 21.30 6.92 49.44
N SER A 252 20.63 8.07 49.38
CA SER A 252 19.78 8.56 48.30
C SER A 252 20.59 9.34 47.26
N VAL A 253 20.16 9.34 45.99
CA VAL A 253 20.13 10.54 45.13
C VAL A 253 18.99 10.34 44.12
N ASN A 254 18.11 11.34 43.98
CA ASN A 254 17.23 11.46 42.82
C ASN A 254 18.06 12.01 41.66
N ASP A 255 17.78 11.63 40.43
CA ASP A 255 17.68 12.63 39.36
C ASP A 255 16.68 12.17 38.29
N SER A 256 15.95 13.14 37.77
CA SER A 256 14.93 12.98 36.75
C SER A 256 15.41 13.71 35.51
N ASP A 257 15.42 13.08 34.34
CA ASP A 257 15.53 13.84 33.08
C ASP A 257 14.73 13.22 31.93
N THR A 258 13.49 13.72 31.83
CA THR A 258 12.82 14.20 30.62
C THR A 258 13.54 13.94 29.28
N ALA A 259 13.27 12.79 28.65
CA ALA A 259 13.57 12.61 27.23
C ALA A 259 12.56 13.41 26.38
N ALA A 260 12.98 14.56 25.87
CA ALA A 260 12.18 15.36 24.95
C ALA A 260 11.97 14.62 23.62
N ALA A 261 10.74 14.67 23.10
CA ALA A 261 10.45 14.20 21.75
C ALA A 261 11.19 15.09 20.73
N SER A 262 12.12 14.50 19.99
CA SER A 262 12.80 15.15 18.87
C SER A 262 11.96 14.92 17.61
N ASP A 263 11.13 15.89 17.24
CA ASP A 263 10.56 16.02 15.89
C ASP A 263 11.70 16.32 14.89
N GLY A 264 12.46 15.29 14.55
CA GLY A 264 13.33 15.29 13.38
C GLY A 264 12.51 15.02 12.13
N PRO A 265 12.82 15.62 10.97
CA PRO A 265 12.24 15.17 9.70
C PRO A 265 12.59 13.68 9.50
N PRO A 266 11.70 12.89 8.85
CA PRO A 266 11.97 11.47 8.59
C PRO A 266 13.31 11.34 7.88
N ALA A 267 14.09 10.33 8.28
CA ALA A 267 15.46 10.17 7.80
C ALA A 267 15.46 10.04 6.26
N VAL A 268 16.01 11.04 5.58
CA VAL A 268 16.25 10.96 4.13
C VAL A 268 17.45 10.05 3.93
N TRP A 269 17.18 8.75 3.88
CA TRP A 269 18.19 7.72 3.64
C TRP A 269 18.86 7.94 2.27
N ASN A 270 20.18 7.78 2.22
CA ASN A 270 20.91 8.02 0.98
C ASN A 270 20.64 6.91 -0.05
N GLU A 271 20.58 7.30 -1.32
CA GLU A 271 20.30 6.42 -2.45
C GLU A 271 21.33 5.28 -2.55
N SER A 272 22.58 5.52 -2.16
CA SER A 272 23.67 4.53 -2.19
C SER A 272 23.40 3.29 -1.32
N THR A 273 22.68 3.41 -0.20
CA THR A 273 22.28 2.27 0.65
C THR A 273 21.15 1.44 0.02
N VAL A 274 20.41 1.99 -0.94
CA VAL A 274 19.42 1.21 -1.71
C VAL A 274 20.14 0.28 -2.71
N CYS A 275 21.10 0.83 -3.46
CA CYS A 275 21.83 0.11 -4.51
C CYS A 275 22.71 -1.01 -3.94
N ALA A 276 23.45 -0.75 -2.85
CA ALA A 276 24.40 -1.71 -2.28
C ALA A 276 23.72 -3.02 -1.83
N LEU A 277 22.56 -2.93 -1.16
CA LEU A 277 21.84 -4.09 -0.67
C LEU A 277 21.14 -4.87 -1.79
N LEU A 278 20.69 -4.19 -2.86
CA LEU A 278 20.17 -4.88 -4.05
C LEU A 278 21.29 -5.67 -4.76
N GLN A 279 22.49 -5.09 -4.91
CA GLN A 279 23.65 -5.78 -5.46
C GLN A 279 24.10 -6.99 -4.62
N GLU A 280 24.02 -6.91 -3.29
CA GLU A 280 24.27 -8.08 -2.41
C GLU A 280 23.20 -9.17 -2.56
N SER A 281 21.95 -8.82 -2.87
CA SER A 281 20.87 -9.80 -3.12
C SER A 281 21.03 -10.52 -4.46
N GLU A 282 21.48 -9.81 -5.51
CA GLU A 282 21.78 -10.40 -6.83
C GLU A 282 22.98 -11.36 -6.77
N ALA A 283 23.95 -11.12 -5.87
CA ALA A 283 25.12 -11.97 -5.69
C ALA A 283 24.87 -13.29 -4.93
N ARG A 284 23.62 -13.55 -4.49
CA ARG A 284 23.22 -14.77 -3.74
C ARG A 284 22.32 -15.74 -4.53
N ILE A 285 22.17 -15.52 -5.84
CA ILE A 285 21.42 -16.36 -6.79
C ILE A 285 22.40 -17.08 -7.73
#